data_AF-A0A1M4XYN5-F1
#
_entry.id   AF-A0A1M4XYN5-F1
#
_cell.length_a   1.000
_cell.length_b   1.000
_cell.length_c   1.000
_cell.angle_alpha   90.00
_cell.angle_beta   90.00
_cell.angle_gamma   90.00
#
_symmetry.space_group_name_H-M   'P 1'
#
loop_
_entity.id
_entity.type
_entity.pdbx_description
1 polymer ?
#
loop_
_entity_poly.entity_id
_entity_poly.type
_entity_poly.pdbx_seq_one_letter_code
_entity_poly.pdbx_strand_id
1 'polypeptide(L)'
;MFLYDDISLMVATNAFGMGIDKSNVRYVIHYNMPKSMESYYQEAGRAGRDGEPGECILLFNPQDIQVQKFLIEQSSLSEARKTFEYRKLQAMVDYCHTSWCLRKYIPILKNQEKFLLKVPRKEQKHTTSDLLFEELRQLRQQIARREQVPPYIVFADSTLREMCRHLPQNKRAMLSVKGVGQAKFERYGQEFLEVILKYAGQNSISTQTVQTGAGEYAKEKAPPAMW
;
A
#
# COMPACT_ATOMS: atom_id res chain seq x y z
N MET A 1 8.24 -17.62 -4.27
CA MET A 1 7.79 -16.83 -5.46
C MET A 1 7.14 -15.52 -4.97
N PHE A 2 7.17 -14.40 -5.71
CA PHE A 2 6.72 -13.05 -5.24
C PHE A 2 5.35 -13.01 -4.49
N LEU A 3 4.39 -13.85 -4.88
CA LEU A 3 3.11 -13.98 -4.18
C LEU A 3 3.26 -14.42 -2.70
N TYR A 4 4.29 -15.22 -2.40
CA TYR A 4 4.58 -15.81 -1.10
C TYR A 4 5.43 -14.93 -0.17
N ASP A 5 5.68 -13.66 -0.53
CA ASP A 5 6.56 -12.74 0.21
C ASP A 5 8.03 -13.17 0.34
N ASP A 6 8.48 -14.19 -0.42
CA ASP A 6 9.89 -14.58 -0.45
C ASP A 6 10.80 -13.56 -1.16
N ILE A 7 10.20 -12.74 -2.04
CA ILE A 7 10.90 -11.74 -2.85
C ILE A 7 10.18 -10.40 -2.65
N SER A 8 10.95 -9.36 -2.31
CA SER A 8 10.40 -8.02 -2.02
C SER A 8 10.20 -7.15 -3.27
N LEU A 9 10.89 -7.46 -4.37
CA LEU A 9 10.87 -6.68 -5.60
C LEU A 9 10.66 -7.59 -6.82
N MET A 10 9.77 -7.19 -7.71
CA MET A 10 9.56 -7.83 -9.00
C MET A 10 9.69 -6.78 -10.10
N VAL A 11 10.46 -7.09 -11.14
CA VAL A 11 10.56 -6.29 -12.36
C VAL A 11 9.76 -7.00 -13.45
N ALA A 12 8.84 -6.29 -14.08
CA ALA A 12 7.90 -6.86 -15.05
C ALA A 12 7.67 -5.90 -16.23
N THR A 13 7.44 -6.46 -17.41
CA THR A 13 6.90 -5.71 -18.57
C THR A 13 5.38 -5.83 -18.59
N ASN A 14 4.72 -5.02 -19.44
CA ASN A 14 3.25 -4.96 -19.52
C ASN A 14 2.60 -6.34 -19.79
N ALA A 15 3.29 -7.25 -20.46
CA ALA A 15 2.82 -8.61 -20.72
C ALA A 15 2.82 -9.53 -19.47
N PHE A 16 3.65 -9.24 -18.47
CA PHE A 16 3.81 -10.07 -17.26
C PHE A 16 2.94 -9.61 -16.09
N GLY A 17 2.49 -8.35 -16.05
CA GLY A 17 1.62 -7.84 -14.99
C GLY A 17 0.23 -8.51 -14.97
N MET A 18 -0.26 -9.03 -16.10
CA MET A 18 -1.58 -9.64 -16.24
C MET A 18 -1.63 -11.03 -15.56
N GLY A 19 -1.85 -11.08 -14.24
CA GLY A 19 -2.11 -12.33 -13.51
C GLY A 19 -1.69 -12.33 -12.05
N ILE A 20 -0.92 -11.33 -11.61
CA ILE A 20 -0.46 -11.24 -10.22
C ILE A 20 -1.52 -10.50 -9.39
N ASP A 21 -2.24 -11.25 -8.55
CA ASP A 21 -3.18 -10.73 -7.58
C ASP A 21 -2.59 -10.84 -6.15
N LYS A 22 -1.80 -9.82 -5.80
CA LYS A 22 -1.23 -9.66 -4.46
C LYS A 22 -1.84 -8.42 -3.83
N SER A 23 -2.59 -8.59 -2.75
CA SER A 23 -3.35 -7.49 -2.14
C SER A 23 -2.46 -6.46 -1.43
N ASN A 24 -1.28 -6.88 -0.97
CA ASN A 24 -0.38 -6.09 -0.14
C ASN A 24 0.81 -5.46 -0.89
N VAL A 25 0.65 -5.11 -2.17
CA VAL A 25 1.67 -4.36 -2.91
C VAL A 25 1.69 -2.90 -2.43
N ARG A 26 2.84 -2.44 -1.94
CA ARG A 26 3.02 -1.08 -1.40
C ARG A 26 3.47 -0.06 -2.43
N TYR A 27 4.30 -0.47 -3.38
CA TYR A 27 4.87 0.41 -4.39
C TYR A 27 4.68 -0.19 -5.79
N VAL A 28 4.22 0.63 -6.73
CA VAL A 28 4.25 0.35 -8.16
C VAL A 28 5.08 1.46 -8.83
N ILE A 29 6.21 1.09 -9.41
CA ILE A 29 7.13 2.02 -10.05
C ILE A 29 7.10 1.79 -11.56
N HIS A 30 6.68 2.80 -12.31
CA HIS A 30 6.79 2.82 -13.76
C HIS A 30 8.13 3.45 -14.12
N TYR A 31 9.06 2.62 -14.55
CA TYR A 31 10.39 3.08 -15.00
C TYR A 31 10.33 3.76 -16.37
N ASN A 32 9.43 3.30 -17.24
CA ASN A 32 9.13 3.94 -18.52
C ASN A 32 7.69 4.45 -18.52
N MET A 33 7.44 5.53 -19.26
CA MET A 33 6.09 6.04 -19.49
C MET A 33 5.20 4.97 -20.14
N PRO A 34 4.03 4.64 -19.55
CA PRO A 34 3.03 3.77 -20.17
C PRO A 34 2.55 4.30 -21.51
N LYS A 35 2.05 3.40 -22.36
CA LYS A 35 1.52 3.77 -23.69
C LYS A 35 0.19 4.54 -23.66
N SER A 36 -0.55 4.44 -22.55
CA SER A 36 -1.82 5.14 -22.35
C SER A 36 -2.13 5.35 -20.88
N MET A 37 -3.02 6.30 -20.60
CA MET A 37 -3.59 6.53 -19.26
C MET A 37 -4.31 5.30 -18.70
N GLU A 38 -4.89 4.47 -19.57
CA GLU A 38 -5.62 3.26 -19.16
C GLU A 38 -4.65 2.21 -18.63
N SER A 39 -3.54 1.97 -19.34
CA SER A 39 -2.48 1.07 -18.89
C SER A 39 -1.89 1.53 -17.56
N TYR A 40 -1.55 2.82 -17.45
CA TYR A 40 -1.09 3.41 -16.19
C TYR A 40 -2.08 3.16 -15.04
N TYR A 41 -3.37 3.40 -15.25
CA TYR A 41 -4.38 3.23 -14.20
C TYR A 41 -4.51 1.76 -13.75
N GLN A 42 -4.50 0.81 -14.69
CA GLN A 42 -4.57 -0.61 -14.36
C GLN A 42 -3.34 -1.11 -13.61
N GLU A 43 -2.16 -0.64 -13.99
CA GLU A 43 -0.88 -0.99 -13.37
C GLU A 43 -0.74 -0.35 -11.98
N ALA A 44 -1.02 0.94 -11.87
CA ALA A 44 -1.05 1.68 -10.61
C ALA A 44 -2.07 1.09 -9.61
N GLY A 45 -3.23 0.64 -10.09
CA GLY A 45 -4.29 0.01 -9.30
C GLY A 45 -3.96 -1.36 -8.69
N ARG A 46 -2.71 -1.82 -8.83
CA ARG A 46 -2.17 -2.99 -8.11
C ARG A 46 -1.70 -2.63 -6.70
N ALA A 47 -1.28 -1.39 -6.48
CA ALA A 47 -0.88 -0.92 -5.17
C ALA A 47 -2.09 -0.77 -4.24
N GLY A 48 -1.95 -1.12 -2.96
CA GLY A 48 -2.95 -0.77 -1.93
C GLY A 48 -4.31 -1.47 -2.02
N ARG A 49 -4.40 -2.66 -2.64
CA ARG A 49 -5.68 -3.38 -2.78
C ARG A 49 -6.28 -3.86 -1.45
N ASP A 50 -5.45 -4.05 -0.44
CA ASP A 50 -5.83 -4.35 0.94
C ASP A 50 -6.43 -3.15 1.71
N GLY A 51 -6.54 -1.97 1.06
CA GLY A 51 -7.04 -0.74 1.66
C GLY A 51 -5.99 0.05 2.42
N GLU A 52 -4.76 -0.46 2.50
CA GLU A 52 -3.64 0.21 3.16
C GLU A 52 -2.91 1.14 2.16
N PRO A 53 -2.18 2.16 2.65
CA PRO A 53 -1.48 3.09 1.78
C PRO A 53 -0.60 2.37 0.76
N GLY A 54 -0.81 2.71 -0.51
CA GLY A 54 0.00 2.27 -1.64
C GLY A 54 0.42 3.50 -2.45
N GLU A 55 1.66 3.48 -2.93
CA GLU A 55 2.22 4.55 -3.74
C GLU A 55 2.46 4.07 -5.16
N CYS A 56 2.14 4.94 -6.10
CA CYS A 56 2.47 4.75 -7.51
C CYS A 56 3.39 5.89 -7.95
N ILE A 57 4.55 5.51 -8.48
CA ILE A 57 5.61 6.42 -8.90
C ILE A 57 5.79 6.23 -10.40
N LEU A 58 5.80 7.34 -11.14
CA LEU A 58 6.12 7.36 -12.56
C LEU A 58 7.42 8.15 -12.74
N LEU A 59 8.45 7.48 -13.26
CA LEU A 59 9.69 8.13 -13.68
C LEU A 59 9.53 8.52 -15.14
N PHE A 60 9.43 9.82 -15.41
CA PHE A 60 9.21 10.33 -16.76
C PHE A 60 10.53 10.74 -17.42
N ASN A 61 10.80 10.18 -18.60
CA ASN A 61 11.83 10.65 -19.51
C ASN A 61 11.17 11.02 -20.86
N PRO A 62 11.39 12.24 -21.41
CA PRO A 62 10.87 12.62 -22.73
C PRO A 62 11.22 11.65 -23.86
N GLN A 63 12.33 10.92 -23.75
CA GLN A 63 12.73 9.90 -24.74
C GLN A 63 11.76 8.70 -24.77
N ASP A 64 11.06 8.41 -23.68
CA ASP A 64 10.07 7.32 -23.63
C ASP A 64 8.93 7.56 -24.63
N ILE A 65 8.61 8.82 -24.93
CA ILE A 65 7.61 9.18 -25.94
C ILE A 65 8.02 8.59 -27.29
N GLN A 66 9.29 8.73 -27.68
CA GLN A 66 9.80 8.22 -28.95
C GLN A 66 9.75 6.69 -29.00
N VAL A 67 10.08 6.04 -27.88
CA VAL A 67 9.98 4.57 -27.76
C VAL A 67 8.53 4.13 -27.98
N GLN A 68 7.55 4.78 -27.35
CA GLN A 68 6.14 4.41 -27.53
C GLN A 68 5.65 4.67 -28.96
N LYS A 69 6.04 5.80 -29.58
CA LYS A 69 5.71 6.09 -30.99
C LYS A 69 6.28 5.02 -31.92
N PHE A 70 7.53 4.65 -31.72
CA PHE A 70 8.18 3.58 -32.48
C PHE A 70 7.45 2.24 -32.35
N LEU A 71 7.04 1.85 -31.14
CA LEU A 71 6.26 0.63 -30.91
C LEU A 71 4.88 0.65 -31.58
N ILE A 72 4.21 1.81 -31.62
CA ILE A 72 2.93 1.97 -32.34
C ILE A 72 3.15 1.79 -33.84
N GLU A 73 4.21 2.36 -34.41
CA GLU A 73 4.50 2.25 -35.84
C GLU A 73 4.87 0.83 -36.28
N GLN A 74 5.62 0.11 -35.46
CA GLN A 74 5.99 -1.29 -35.74
C GLN A 74 4.82 -2.27 -35.55
N SER A 75 3.71 -1.84 -34.93
CA SER A 75 2.56 -2.72 -34.72
C SER A 75 1.83 -3.03 -36.03
N SER A 76 1.30 -4.25 -36.15
CA SER A 76 0.50 -4.70 -37.31
C SER A 76 -0.93 -4.12 -37.34
N LEU A 77 -1.15 -2.98 -36.69
CA LEU A 77 -2.43 -2.29 -36.62
C LEU A 77 -2.72 -1.52 -37.91
N SER A 78 -3.99 -1.36 -38.25
CA SER A 78 -4.40 -0.46 -39.34
C SER A 78 -4.07 0.99 -39.01
N GLU A 79 -3.85 1.83 -40.02
CA GLU A 79 -3.54 3.26 -39.85
C GLU A 79 -4.61 4.02 -39.03
N ALA A 80 -5.89 3.66 -39.21
CA ALA A 80 -6.98 4.19 -38.39
C ALA A 80 -6.83 3.83 -36.90
N ARG A 81 -6.35 2.62 -36.58
CA ARG A 81 -6.10 2.18 -35.20
C ARG A 81 -4.83 2.80 -34.63
N LYS A 82 -3.76 2.94 -35.40
CA LYS A 82 -2.55 3.66 -34.99
C LYS A 82 -2.89 5.10 -34.57
N THR A 83 -3.73 5.79 -35.36
CA THR A 83 -4.22 7.14 -35.03
C THR A 83 -4.91 7.18 -33.66
N PHE A 84 -5.68 6.16 -33.32
CA PHE A 84 -6.34 6.06 -32.02
C PHE A 84 -5.34 5.82 -30.87
N GLU A 85 -4.34 4.95 -31.07
CA GLU A 85 -3.27 4.72 -30.09
C GLU A 85 -2.41 5.98 -29.88
N TYR A 86 -2.15 6.75 -30.94
CA TYR A 86 -1.48 8.05 -30.82
C TYR A 86 -2.26 9.04 -29.97
N ARG A 87 -3.60 9.08 -30.08
CA ARG A 87 -4.43 9.93 -29.22
C ARG A 87 -4.34 9.53 -27.75
N LYS A 88 -4.30 8.23 -27.47
CA LYS A 88 -4.11 7.71 -26.11
C LYS A 88 -2.73 8.02 -25.54
N LEU A 89 -1.70 7.90 -26.37
CA LEU A 89 -0.34 8.26 -26.00
C LEU A 89 -0.25 9.75 -25.69
N GLN A 90 -0.86 10.61 -26.51
CA GLN A 90 -0.90 12.04 -26.27
C GLN A 90 -1.54 12.39 -24.92
N ALA A 91 -2.65 11.74 -24.56
CA ALA A 91 -3.27 11.95 -23.25
C ALA A 91 -2.34 11.58 -22.07
N MET A 92 -1.49 10.55 -22.23
CA MET A 92 -0.48 10.17 -21.23
C MET A 92 0.66 11.19 -21.15
N VAL A 93 1.10 11.71 -22.29
CA VAL A 93 2.11 12.77 -22.36
C VAL A 93 1.60 14.04 -21.67
N ASP A 94 0.36 14.43 -21.96
CA ASP A 94 -0.27 15.60 -21.34
C ASP A 94 -0.35 15.44 -19.81
N TYR A 95 -0.68 14.24 -19.32
CA TYR A 95 -0.65 13.92 -17.90
C TYR A 95 0.76 14.07 -17.28
N CYS A 96 1.81 13.62 -17.97
CA CYS A 96 3.20 13.76 -17.48
C CYS A 96 3.67 15.22 -17.42
N HIS A 97 3.20 16.06 -18.34
CA HIS A 97 3.55 17.49 -18.40
C HIS A 97 2.61 18.39 -17.60
N THR A 98 1.61 17.81 -16.94
CA THR A 98 0.65 18.57 -16.15
C THR A 98 1.34 19.17 -14.92
N SER A 99 1.34 20.51 -14.82
CA SER A 99 1.82 21.29 -13.66
C SER A 99 0.82 21.33 -12.49
N TRP A 100 -0.34 20.70 -12.67
CA TRP A 100 -1.38 20.54 -11.65
C TRP A 100 -1.18 19.23 -10.88
N CYS A 101 -1.74 19.14 -9.67
CA CYS A 101 -1.73 17.88 -8.90
C CYS A 101 -2.23 16.72 -9.77
N LEU A 102 -1.35 15.74 -10.06
CA LEU A 102 -1.61 14.58 -10.92
C LEU A 102 -2.92 13.85 -10.56
N ARG A 103 -3.25 13.82 -9.26
CA ARG A 103 -4.48 13.23 -8.70
C ARG A 103 -5.77 13.95 -9.11
N LYS A 104 -5.69 15.22 -9.50
CA LYS A 104 -6.81 16.05 -9.98
C LYS A 104 -7.03 15.91 -11.49
N TYR A 105 -6.01 15.51 -12.25
CA TYR A 105 -6.11 15.32 -13.70
C TYR A 105 -6.79 13.98 -14.08
N ILE A 106 -6.58 12.93 -13.29
CA ILE A 106 -7.16 11.60 -13.53
C ILE A 106 -8.71 11.61 -13.52
N PRO A 107 -9.39 12.27 -12.55
CA PRO A 107 -10.86 12.38 -12.56
C PRO A 107 -11.40 13.28 -13.68
N ILE A 108 -10.61 14.24 -14.20
CA ILE A 108 -11.06 15.13 -15.29
C ILE A 108 -11.24 14.36 -16.60
N LEU A 109 -10.45 13.31 -16.83
CA LEU A 109 -10.61 12.41 -17.99
C LEU A 109 -11.79 11.43 -17.83
N LYS A 110 -12.31 11.25 -16.62
CA LYS A 110 -13.45 10.38 -16.30
C LYS A 110 -14.50 11.21 -15.57
N ASN A 111 -15.28 11.98 -16.33
CA ASN A 111 -16.41 12.79 -15.83
C ASN A 111 -17.19 12.12 -14.67
N GLN A 112 -16.81 12.40 -13.40
CA GLN A 112 -17.62 12.41 -12.17
C GLN A 112 -16.78 12.60 -10.88
N GLU A 113 -17.15 13.66 -10.16
CA GLU A 113 -17.04 14.00 -8.73
C GLU A 113 -15.73 13.90 -7.90
N LYS A 114 -15.65 14.86 -6.97
CA LYS A 114 -14.50 15.28 -6.16
C LYS A 114 -13.97 14.18 -5.24
N PHE A 115 -12.65 13.97 -5.28
CA PHE A 115 -11.91 13.34 -4.18
C PHE A 115 -10.78 14.27 -3.72
N LEU A 116 -10.94 14.84 -2.52
CA LEU A 116 -9.80 15.32 -1.74
C LEU A 116 -9.16 14.09 -1.09
N LEU A 117 -7.82 14.06 -0.98
CA LEU A 117 -7.15 13.87 0.32
C LEU A 117 -5.61 13.79 0.24
N LYS A 118 -5.06 14.19 1.39
CA LYS A 118 -3.69 14.50 1.80
C LYS A 118 -2.62 13.48 1.35
N VAL A 119 -1.44 14.02 1.05
CA VAL A 119 -0.17 13.29 1.06
C VAL A 119 0.35 13.30 2.51
N PRO A 120 0.39 12.17 3.23
CA PRO A 120 1.12 12.12 4.48
C PRO A 120 2.57 11.78 4.14
N ARG A 121 3.45 12.79 4.16
CA ARG A 121 4.87 12.54 4.37
C ARG A 121 5.02 12.22 5.86
N LYS A 122 5.31 10.98 6.23
CA LYS A 122 5.75 10.67 7.60
C LYS A 122 7.08 9.94 7.58
N GLU A 123 8.06 10.64 8.16
CA GLU A 123 9.32 10.12 8.66
C GLU A 123 9.05 8.91 9.57
N GLN A 124 9.80 7.83 9.36
CA GLN A 124 9.67 6.60 10.14
C GLN A 124 10.18 6.82 11.56
N LYS A 125 9.26 6.77 12.53
CA LYS A 125 9.59 6.52 13.94
C LYS A 125 9.08 5.12 14.25
N HIS A 126 10.00 4.17 14.47
CA HIS A 126 9.66 2.81 14.88
C HIS A 126 8.96 2.88 16.25
N THR A 127 7.67 2.58 16.27
CA THR A 127 6.88 2.46 17.49
C THR A 127 6.88 1.01 17.98
N THR A 128 6.60 0.79 19.25
CA THR A 128 6.35 -0.54 19.85
C THR A 128 5.33 -1.34 19.02
N SER A 129 4.36 -0.70 18.37
CA SER A 129 3.40 -1.37 17.48
C SER A 129 4.04 -2.03 16.25
N ASP A 130 5.21 -1.56 15.80
CA ASP A 130 5.87 -2.08 14.59
C ASP A 130 6.60 -3.41 14.87
N LEU A 131 7.05 -3.63 16.11
CA LEU A 131 7.72 -4.88 16.50
C LEU A 131 6.74 -6.06 16.53
N LEU A 132 5.58 -5.89 17.17
CA LEU A 132 4.53 -6.90 17.17
C LEU A 132 4.06 -7.19 15.73
N PHE A 133 3.91 -6.16 14.90
CA PHE A 133 3.49 -6.34 13.52
C PHE A 133 4.45 -7.23 12.73
N GLU A 134 5.77 -7.05 12.90
CA GLU A 134 6.77 -7.91 12.25
C GLU A 134 6.78 -9.33 12.84
N GLU A 135 6.58 -9.52 14.14
CA GLU A 135 6.41 -10.87 14.72
C GLU A 135 5.19 -11.61 14.14
N LEU A 136 4.05 -10.93 14.05
CA LEU A 136 2.84 -11.50 13.45
C LEU A 136 3.03 -11.77 11.94
N ARG A 137 3.77 -10.92 11.25
CA ARG A 137 4.11 -11.10 9.83
C ARG A 137 5.00 -12.33 9.62
N GLN A 138 5.98 -12.55 10.49
CA GLN A 138 6.84 -13.73 10.47
C GLN A 138 6.03 -15.01 10.73
N LEU A 139 5.18 -15.02 11.77
CA LEU A 139 4.28 -16.15 12.03
C LEU A 139 3.39 -16.44 10.83
N ARG A 140 2.82 -15.39 10.21
CA ARG A 140 2.01 -15.51 8.99
C ARG A 140 2.78 -16.19 7.86
N GLN A 141 4.04 -15.83 7.64
CA GLN A 141 4.88 -16.47 6.62
C GLN A 141 5.14 -17.95 6.94
N GLN A 142 5.40 -18.29 8.21
CA GLN A 142 5.61 -19.69 8.62
C GLN A 142 4.36 -20.55 8.37
N ILE A 143 3.18 -20.05 8.77
CA ILE A 143 1.90 -20.73 8.52
C ILE A 143 1.63 -20.82 7.03
N ALA A 144 1.80 -19.73 6.27
CA ALA A 144 1.58 -19.70 4.82
C ALA A 144 2.44 -20.74 4.08
N ARG A 145 3.70 -20.92 4.50
CA ARG A 145 4.58 -21.97 3.95
C ARG A 145 4.10 -23.37 4.30
N ARG A 146 3.71 -23.62 5.56
CA ARG A 146 3.19 -24.92 6.03
C ARG A 146 1.93 -25.32 5.27
N GLU A 147 1.04 -24.37 5.03
CA GLU A 147 -0.24 -24.55 4.37
C GLU A 147 -0.15 -24.41 2.84
N GLN A 148 1.03 -24.08 2.29
CA GLN A 148 1.28 -23.83 0.86
C GLN A 148 0.39 -22.76 0.21
N VAL A 149 -0.10 -21.80 1.00
CA VAL A 149 -0.92 -20.68 0.54
C VAL A 149 -0.14 -19.36 0.56
N PRO A 150 -0.46 -18.38 -0.28
CA PRO A 150 0.08 -17.02 -0.13
C PRO A 150 -0.24 -16.40 1.25
N PRO A 151 0.70 -15.64 1.87
CA PRO A 151 0.53 -15.11 3.22
C PRO A 151 -0.75 -14.31 3.46
N TYR A 152 -1.18 -13.50 2.49
CA TYR A 152 -2.38 -12.68 2.61
C TYR A 152 -3.68 -13.50 2.75
N ILE A 153 -3.68 -14.79 2.39
CA ILE A 153 -4.82 -15.70 2.57
C ILE A 153 -5.02 -16.03 4.05
N VAL A 154 -3.95 -16.19 4.83
CA VAL A 154 -3.99 -16.41 6.28
C VAL A 154 -4.66 -15.21 6.94
N PHE A 155 -3.98 -14.06 6.92
CA PHE A 155 -4.53 -12.77 7.33
C PHE A 155 -3.93 -11.63 6.49
N ALA A 156 -4.75 -10.67 6.07
CA ALA A 156 -4.29 -9.47 5.37
C ALA A 156 -3.47 -8.57 6.32
N ASP A 157 -2.62 -7.71 5.77
CA ASP A 157 -1.83 -6.74 6.56
C ASP A 157 -2.75 -5.85 7.42
N SER A 158 -3.89 -5.41 6.88
CA SER A 158 -4.89 -4.63 7.61
C SER A 158 -5.39 -5.38 8.85
N THR A 159 -5.67 -6.68 8.74
CA THR A 159 -6.06 -7.52 9.88
C THR A 159 -4.95 -7.65 10.91
N LEU A 160 -3.68 -7.81 10.49
CA LEU A 160 -2.55 -7.85 11.42
C LEU A 160 -2.39 -6.50 12.16
N ARG A 161 -2.61 -5.37 11.49
CA ARG A 161 -2.63 -4.05 12.13
C ARG A 161 -3.76 -3.90 13.13
N GLU A 162 -4.96 -4.40 12.81
CA GLU A 162 -6.08 -4.42 13.75
C GLU A 162 -5.74 -5.27 15.00
N MET A 163 -5.08 -6.42 14.82
CA MET A 163 -4.59 -7.23 15.95
C MET A 163 -3.58 -6.46 16.82
N CYS A 164 -2.63 -5.77 16.19
CA CYS A 164 -1.66 -4.94 16.91
C CYS A 164 -2.33 -3.79 17.68
N ARG A 165 -3.38 -3.18 17.10
CA ARG A 165 -4.12 -2.08 17.72
C ARG A 165 -4.97 -2.54 18.90
N HIS A 166 -5.64 -3.68 18.77
CA HIS A 166 -6.61 -4.16 19.76
C HIS A 166 -6.02 -5.11 20.81
N LEU A 167 -4.84 -5.69 20.57
CA LEU A 167 -4.15 -6.64 21.45
C LEU A 167 -5.10 -7.66 22.08
N PRO A 168 -5.84 -8.43 21.26
CA PRO A 168 -6.85 -9.35 21.76
C PRO A 168 -6.24 -10.40 22.68
N GLN A 169 -6.86 -10.61 23.84
CA GLN A 169 -6.36 -11.53 24.89
C GLN A 169 -7.15 -12.84 24.97
N ASN A 170 -8.17 -13.02 24.13
CA ASN A 170 -9.00 -14.22 24.10
C ASN A 170 -9.68 -14.40 22.74
N LYS A 171 -10.27 -15.58 22.52
CA LYS A 171 -11.01 -15.93 21.29
C LYS A 171 -12.08 -14.90 20.93
N ARG A 172 -12.85 -14.42 21.91
CA ARG A 172 -13.93 -13.43 21.67
C ARG A 172 -13.37 -12.11 21.16
N ALA A 173 -12.30 -11.63 21.77
CA ALA A 173 -11.60 -10.42 21.32
C ALA A 173 -11.00 -10.61 19.92
N MET A 174 -10.41 -11.78 19.63
CA MET A 174 -9.91 -12.11 18.30
C MET A 174 -11.02 -12.10 17.24
N LEU A 175 -12.19 -12.67 17.53
CA LEU A 175 -13.33 -12.67 16.60
C LEU A 175 -13.94 -11.27 16.39
N SER A 176 -13.61 -10.30 17.25
CA SER A 176 -14.03 -8.90 17.09
C SER A 176 -13.10 -8.12 16.16
N VAL A 177 -11.92 -8.68 15.83
CA VAL A 177 -10.95 -8.07 14.90
C VAL A 177 -11.46 -8.19 13.46
N LYS A 178 -11.49 -7.07 12.73
CA LYS A 178 -11.93 -7.04 11.34
C LYS A 178 -11.05 -7.95 10.47
N GLY A 179 -11.68 -8.92 9.80
CA GLY A 179 -11.02 -9.91 8.94
C GLY A 179 -10.72 -11.25 9.63
N VAL A 180 -11.04 -11.40 10.92
CA VAL A 180 -10.95 -12.67 11.65
C VAL A 180 -12.33 -13.31 11.78
N GLY A 181 -12.69 -14.17 10.81
CA GLY A 181 -13.90 -15.01 10.90
C GLY A 181 -13.66 -16.30 11.69
N GLN A 182 -14.73 -16.99 12.11
CA GLN A 182 -14.63 -18.23 12.90
C GLN A 182 -13.72 -19.29 12.24
N ALA A 183 -13.95 -19.60 10.97
CA ALA A 183 -13.17 -20.61 10.26
C ALA A 183 -11.68 -20.25 10.10
N LYS A 184 -11.33 -18.95 10.09
CA LYS A 184 -9.93 -18.50 10.09
C LYS A 184 -9.33 -18.56 11.49
N PHE A 185 -10.11 -18.23 12.52
CA PHE A 185 -9.67 -18.35 13.90
C PHE A 185 -9.35 -19.80 14.25
N GLU A 186 -10.22 -20.74 13.88
CA GLU A 186 -10.02 -22.17 14.15
C GLU A 186 -8.80 -22.73 13.44
N ARG A 187 -8.52 -22.27 12.22
CA ARG A 187 -7.36 -22.72 11.45
C ARG A 187 -6.04 -22.09 11.89
N TYR A 188 -6.03 -20.78 12.16
CA TYR A 188 -4.79 -20.02 12.33
C TYR A 188 -4.80 -19.13 13.57
N GLY A 189 -5.97 -18.68 14.04
CA GLY A 189 -6.09 -17.63 15.05
C GLY A 189 -5.50 -17.98 16.41
N GLN A 190 -5.41 -19.25 16.78
CA GLN A 190 -4.83 -19.66 18.06
C GLN A 190 -3.33 -19.35 18.15
N GLU A 191 -2.55 -19.69 17.12
CA GLU A 191 -1.10 -19.41 17.05
C GLU A 191 -0.84 -17.89 17.11
N PHE A 192 -1.67 -17.07 16.44
CA PHE A 192 -1.57 -15.61 16.51
C PHE A 192 -1.90 -15.06 17.90
N LEU A 193 -2.92 -15.61 18.56
CA LEU A 193 -3.30 -15.20 19.90
C LEU A 193 -2.17 -15.46 20.92
N GLU A 194 -1.47 -16.58 20.79
CA GLU A 194 -0.33 -16.94 21.66
C GLU A 194 0.82 -15.94 21.53
N VAL A 195 1.17 -15.52 20.29
CA VAL A 195 2.19 -14.50 20.06
C VAL A 195 1.77 -13.15 20.67
N ILE A 196 0.52 -12.74 20.48
CA ILE A 196 -0.01 -11.49 21.05
C ILE A 196 0.04 -11.50 22.58
N LEU A 197 -0.36 -12.61 23.20
CA LEU A 197 -0.33 -12.78 24.66
C LEU A 197 1.10 -12.75 25.21
N LYS A 198 2.03 -13.44 24.53
CA LYS A 198 3.45 -13.42 24.88
C LYS A 198 4.02 -12.00 24.81
N TYR A 199 3.71 -11.28 23.74
CA TYR A 199 4.12 -9.90 23.53
C TYR A 199 3.57 -8.96 24.60
N ALA A 200 2.28 -9.09 24.94
CA ALA A 200 1.65 -8.30 26.00
C ALA A 200 2.28 -8.58 27.38
N GLY A 201 2.60 -9.84 27.68
CA GLY A 201 3.29 -10.23 28.92
C GLY A 201 4.71 -9.67 29.01
N GLN A 202 5.47 -9.69 27.92
CA GLN A 202 6.84 -9.17 27.88
C GLN A 202 6.90 -7.63 27.97
N ASN A 203 5.96 -6.91 27.35
CA ASN A 203 5.91 -5.45 27.40
C ASN A 203 5.25 -4.90 28.68
N SER A 204 4.59 -5.74 29.47
CA SER A 204 4.13 -5.37 30.81
C SER A 204 5.29 -5.13 31.79
N ILE A 205 6.49 -5.63 31.50
CA ILE A 205 7.69 -5.53 32.35
C ILE A 205 8.50 -4.25 32.04
N SER A 206 8.50 -3.77 30.79
CA SER A 206 9.30 -2.62 30.36
C SER A 206 8.68 -1.25 30.68
N THR A 207 7.42 -1.20 31.09
CA THR A 207 6.69 0.06 31.34
C THR A 207 6.94 0.66 32.74
N GLN A 208 7.81 0.08 33.58
CA GLN A 208 8.09 0.56 34.95
C GLN A 208 9.40 1.36 35.14
N THR A 209 10.14 1.76 34.09
CA THR A 209 11.35 2.60 34.23
C THR A 209 11.28 3.95 33.51
N VAL A 210 10.14 4.65 33.62
CA VAL A 210 10.11 6.10 33.43
C VAL A 210 9.51 6.75 34.69
N GLN A 211 10.34 6.86 35.72
CA GLN A 211 10.06 7.74 36.86
C GLN A 211 10.23 9.21 36.44
N THR A 212 9.11 9.93 36.48
CA THR A 212 8.93 11.24 37.13
C THR A 212 10.15 12.14 37.32
N GLY A 213 10.17 13.26 36.60
CA GLY A 213 10.88 14.49 36.94
C GLY A 213 9.95 15.68 36.80
N ALA A 214 9.64 16.34 37.92
CA ALA A 214 8.82 17.53 38.03
C ALA A 214 9.48 18.75 37.37
N GLY A 215 8.66 19.68 36.84
CA GLY A 215 9.13 20.95 36.29
C GLY A 215 8.00 21.87 35.81
N GLU A 216 7.45 22.62 36.78
CA GLU A 216 6.84 23.96 36.71
C GLU A 216 6.03 24.47 35.50
N TYR A 217 4.81 24.90 35.82
CA TYR A 217 3.92 25.74 35.01
C TYR A 217 4.42 27.19 34.94
N ALA A 218 4.50 27.78 33.75
CA ALA A 218 4.58 29.24 33.56
C ALA A 218 3.65 29.74 32.44
N LYS A 219 2.59 30.41 32.91
CA LYS A 219 1.65 31.42 32.37
C LYS A 219 1.64 31.83 30.87
N GLU A 220 0.39 31.95 30.40
CA GLU A 220 -0.13 32.65 29.21
C GLU A 220 0.57 33.94 28.78
N LYS A 221 0.60 34.18 27.45
CA LYS A 221 0.27 35.49 26.86
C LYS A 221 -0.58 35.33 25.60
N ALA A 222 -1.69 36.05 25.58
CA ALA A 222 -2.64 36.17 24.47
C ALA A 222 -2.00 36.87 23.23
N PRO A 223 -2.48 36.60 22.01
CA PRO A 223 -2.04 37.32 20.82
C PRO A 223 -2.56 38.77 20.80
N PRO A 224 -1.75 39.77 20.40
CA PRO A 224 -2.24 41.13 20.24
C PRO A 224 -3.09 41.28 18.98
N ALA A 225 -4.06 42.19 19.10
CA ALA A 225 -5.16 42.43 18.19
C ALA A 225 -4.76 42.94 16.79
N MET A 226 -5.69 42.72 15.86
CA MET A 226 -5.77 43.28 14.52
C MET A 226 -5.51 44.79 14.48
N TRP A 227 -4.80 45.20 13.42
CA TRP A 227 -5.15 46.36 12.61
C TRP A 227 -5.00 45.96 11.14
#